data_AF-A0A7W1TCG6-F1
#
_entry.id   AF-A0A7W1TCG6-F1
#
_cell.length_a   1.000
_cell.length_b   1.000
_cell.length_c   1.000
_cell.angle_alpha   90.00
_cell.angle_beta   90.00
_cell.angle_gamma   90.00
#
_symmetry.space_group_name_H-M   'P 1'
#
loop_
_entity.id
_entity.type
_entity.pdbx_description
1 polymer ?
#
loop_
_entity_poly.entity_id
_entity_poly.type
_entity_poly.pdbx_seq_one_letter_code
_entity_poly.pdbx_strand_id
1 'polypeptide(L)'
;MTIFLLRTLALSGLSVLGLAWGAESVSERIDLAAKSFEDGQDREFKSISESLDRWRAAKRVTAQRELLDLFDKASAADKPFVAYHLLSLAPRHKAARELFAKASQPAPFTETGAPVAGAVVPLCQDAATIAKVDALENPPFSEVAKAVSPKGGVVGGVKIYWDNQFKALGTLRTTLGGYAAKGQETLVYPMLAYYWPDAKEVVAFYRGQNKAVPRQREWLPPLDRYLLDHELAGIDCLDKRFKPEAGNTPQVNGGTAILSGTTLWRFPQNLRNCRIEGVFTIAAAEQRFTIADSGGRGVSLSVAGRHLHLTEGGGLDASADIDRDIANLPLQLEVRGKQAVARVAGVAVLSGELGSEHAWRTAAVTASDLAATVLRVRYLGEVPEGRDDLVAAKPVKPPTDPWVAERDKQLDKPVTFRFEDTSVEEVAALLAKLGGAPITFDDKADPLKSLPVTFSGTDMKLRAALDWLGRVSDISYVPTAEGITLTWKK
;
A
#
# COMPACT_ATOMS: atom_id res chain seq x y z
N MET A 1 29.21 17.49 27.25
CA MET A 1 29.42 18.68 26.39
C MET A 1 28.05 19.17 25.97
N THR A 2 27.68 20.33 26.51
CA THR A 2 26.34 20.89 26.59
C THR A 2 26.03 21.69 25.33
N ILE A 3 24.92 21.40 24.64
CA ILE A 3 24.22 22.40 23.83
C ILE A 3 22.72 22.29 24.13
N PHE A 4 22.24 23.38 24.71
CA PHE A 4 20.86 23.76 24.93
C PHE A 4 20.11 23.88 23.61
N LEU A 5 18.88 23.36 23.55
CA LEU A 5 17.83 23.93 22.72
C LEU A 5 16.52 23.84 23.51
N LEU A 6 16.13 24.99 24.05
CA LEU A 6 14.79 25.29 24.53
C LEU A 6 13.79 24.82 23.47
N ARG A 7 13.06 23.75 23.75
CA ARG A 7 11.72 23.60 23.19
C ARG A 7 10.78 24.25 24.20
N THR A 8 10.52 25.53 23.97
CA THR A 8 9.32 26.20 24.44
C THR A 8 8.15 25.30 24.04
N LEU A 9 7.56 24.61 25.02
CA LEU A 9 6.23 24.04 24.93
C LEU A 9 5.28 25.22 24.69
N ALA A 10 5.06 25.55 23.43
CA ALA A 10 3.84 26.22 23.03
C ALA A 10 2.72 25.21 23.31
N LEU A 11 2.20 25.22 24.53
CA LEU A 11 0.80 24.88 24.76
C LEU A 11 0.01 25.91 23.95
N SER A 12 -0.21 25.59 22.68
CA SER A 12 -1.31 26.17 21.91
C SER A 12 -2.58 25.65 22.57
N GLY A 13 -2.99 26.31 23.65
CA GLY A 13 -4.38 26.31 24.05
C GLY A 13 -5.16 26.68 22.80
N LEU A 14 -5.94 25.73 22.29
CA LEU A 14 -6.94 25.98 21.26
C LEU A 14 -8.03 26.83 21.93
N SER A 15 -7.70 28.08 22.24
CA SER A 15 -8.67 29.13 22.46
C SER A 15 -9.47 29.16 21.18
N VAL A 16 -10.74 28.76 21.26
CA VAL A 16 -11.74 29.01 20.23
C VAL A 16 -11.84 30.53 20.10
N LEU A 17 -10.93 31.10 19.34
CA LEU A 17 -10.98 32.46 18.86
C LEU A 17 -12.24 32.51 18.00
N GLY A 18 -13.26 33.20 18.50
CA GLY A 18 -14.40 33.66 17.73
C GLY A 18 -13.95 34.69 16.70
N LEU A 19 -13.12 34.26 15.76
CA LEU A 19 -12.89 34.98 14.51
C LEU A 19 -14.20 34.96 13.75
N ALA A 20 -14.64 36.11 13.25
CA ALA A 20 -15.84 36.25 12.45
C ALA A 20 -15.86 35.18 11.33
N TRP A 21 -16.67 34.14 11.54
CA TRP A 21 -16.90 33.10 10.55
C TRP A 21 -17.76 33.75 9.48
N GLY A 22 -17.19 33.95 8.29
CA GLY A 22 -17.95 34.30 7.10
C GLY A 22 -19.03 33.25 6.80
N ALA A 23 -19.77 33.45 5.72
CA ALA A 23 -20.91 32.64 5.28
C ALA A 23 -20.56 31.17 4.87
N GLU A 24 -19.59 30.53 5.51
CA GLU A 24 -19.18 29.15 5.23
C GLU A 24 -20.25 28.15 5.70
N SER A 25 -20.56 27.19 4.84
CA SER A 25 -21.56 26.17 5.14
C SER A 25 -21.06 25.21 6.23
N VAL A 26 -21.97 24.50 6.91
CA VAL A 26 -21.58 23.47 7.88
C VAL A 26 -20.70 22.40 7.22
N SER A 27 -21.02 22.02 5.99
CA SER A 27 -20.27 21.06 5.17
C SER A 27 -18.81 21.48 4.98
N GLU A 28 -18.58 22.76 4.64
CA GLU A 28 -17.23 23.31 4.48
C GLU A 28 -16.44 23.31 5.77
N ARG A 29 -17.08 23.63 6.91
CA ARG A 29 -16.41 23.62 8.21
C ARG A 29 -16.00 22.22 8.66
N ILE A 30 -16.81 21.20 8.33
CA ILE A 30 -16.48 19.79 8.57
C ILE A 30 -15.27 19.40 7.71
N ASP A 31 -15.27 19.73 6.41
CA ASP A 31 -14.14 19.45 5.52
C ASP A 31 -12.86 20.17 5.96
N LEU A 32 -12.95 21.46 6.30
CA LEU A 32 -11.81 22.25 6.78
C LEU A 32 -11.20 21.67 8.06
N ALA A 33 -12.03 21.14 8.97
CA ALA A 33 -11.55 20.48 10.18
C ALA A 33 -10.78 19.19 9.85
N ALA A 34 -11.30 18.37 8.93
CA ALA A 34 -10.64 17.16 8.44
C ALA A 34 -9.32 17.49 7.73
N LYS A 35 -9.33 18.46 6.83
CA LYS A 35 -8.14 18.92 6.09
C LYS A 35 -7.06 19.50 6.99
N SER A 36 -7.45 20.34 7.95
CA SER A 36 -6.50 20.90 8.93
C SER A 36 -5.84 19.82 9.77
N PHE A 37 -6.59 18.78 10.13
CA PHE A 37 -6.06 17.61 10.81
C PHE A 37 -5.06 16.87 9.91
N GLU A 38 -5.44 16.54 8.68
CA GLU A 38 -4.60 15.81 7.70
C GLU A 38 -3.30 16.57 7.40
N ASP A 39 -3.38 17.87 7.10
CA ASP A 39 -2.23 18.75 6.85
C ASP A 39 -1.30 18.83 8.07
N GLY A 40 -1.88 18.83 9.27
CA GLY A 40 -1.13 18.76 10.52
C GLY A 40 -0.34 17.45 10.64
N GLN A 41 -0.98 16.32 10.33
CA GLN A 41 -0.31 15.01 10.37
C GLN A 41 0.82 14.92 9.34
N ASP A 42 0.62 15.40 8.12
CA ASP A 42 1.65 15.41 7.06
C ASP A 42 2.86 16.26 7.48
N ARG A 43 2.61 17.42 8.08
CA ARG A 43 3.68 18.31 8.57
C ARG A 43 4.51 17.67 9.66
N GLU A 44 3.85 17.03 10.64
CA GLU A 44 4.55 16.33 11.73
C GLU A 44 5.36 15.13 11.22
N PHE A 45 4.80 14.40 10.25
CA PHE A 45 5.42 13.21 9.68
C PHE A 45 6.71 13.49 8.91
N LYS A 46 6.87 14.68 8.32
CA LYS A 46 8.06 15.02 7.50
C LYS A 46 9.41 14.73 8.20
N SER A 47 9.52 15.00 9.50
CA SER A 47 10.76 14.69 10.24
C SER A 47 10.96 13.19 10.52
N ILE A 48 9.85 12.45 10.59
CA ILE A 48 9.82 11.00 10.80
C ILE A 48 10.19 10.28 9.51
N SER A 49 9.70 10.73 8.35
CA SER A 49 10.04 10.14 7.05
C SER A 49 11.55 10.20 6.80
N GLU A 50 12.20 11.33 7.04
CA GLU A 50 13.67 11.47 6.93
C GLU A 50 14.44 10.51 7.87
N SER A 51 13.86 10.23 9.04
CA SER A 51 14.46 9.30 10.01
C SER A 51 14.24 7.83 9.60
N LEU A 52 13.10 7.53 8.98
CA LEU A 52 12.83 6.21 8.38
C LEU A 52 13.71 5.96 7.16
N ASP A 53 13.94 6.97 6.32
CA ASP A 53 14.84 6.87 5.16
C ASP A 53 16.27 6.56 5.60
N ARG A 54 16.76 7.24 6.65
CA ARG A 54 18.06 6.91 7.26
C ARG A 54 18.11 5.50 7.83
N TRP A 55 17.05 5.05 8.49
CA TRP A 55 16.95 3.68 8.99
C TRP A 55 16.99 2.65 7.85
N ARG A 56 16.27 2.88 6.76
CA ARG A 56 16.29 2.03 5.56
C ARG A 56 17.66 2.00 4.89
N ALA A 57 18.31 3.16 4.76
CA ALA A 57 19.68 3.25 4.24
C ALA A 57 20.66 2.43 5.08
N ALA A 58 20.58 2.52 6.42
CA ALA A 58 21.39 1.71 7.33
C ALA A 58 21.12 0.20 7.21
N LYS A 59 19.86 -0.19 7.01
CA LYS A 59 19.47 -1.58 6.74
C LYS A 59 20.06 -2.08 5.43
N ARG A 60 20.01 -1.27 4.37
CA ARG A 60 20.63 -1.59 3.07
C ARG A 60 22.14 -1.79 3.17
N VAL A 61 22.84 -0.95 3.92
CA VAL A 61 24.29 -1.11 4.18
C VAL A 61 24.58 -2.41 4.93
N THR A 62 23.74 -2.73 5.92
CA THR A 62 23.87 -3.99 6.67
C THR A 62 23.65 -5.19 5.76
N ALA A 63 22.61 -5.16 4.93
CA ALA A 63 22.32 -6.20 3.95
C ALA A 63 23.46 -6.39 2.94
N GLN A 64 24.03 -5.30 2.41
CA GLN A 64 25.19 -5.38 1.52
C GLN A 64 26.38 -6.09 2.19
N ARG A 65 26.67 -5.77 3.45
CA ARG A 65 27.76 -6.41 4.20
C ARG A 65 27.49 -7.91 4.43
N GLU A 66 26.25 -8.26 4.76
CA GLU A 66 25.87 -9.67 4.97
C GLU A 66 25.85 -10.46 3.67
N LEU A 67 25.44 -9.87 2.54
CA LEU A 67 25.56 -10.49 1.22
C LEU A 67 27.00 -10.69 0.79
N LEU A 68 27.91 -9.77 1.14
CA LEU A 68 29.33 -9.93 0.89
C LEU A 68 29.91 -11.14 1.65
N ASP A 69 29.61 -11.24 2.95
CA ASP A 69 30.01 -12.39 3.77
C ASP A 69 29.41 -13.71 3.24
N LEU A 70 28.15 -13.68 2.78
CA LEU A 70 27.50 -14.83 2.16
C LEU A 70 28.13 -15.19 0.81
N PHE A 71 28.52 -14.20 0.00
CA PHE A 71 29.17 -14.41 -1.28
C PHE A 71 30.52 -15.12 -1.14
N ASP A 72 31.28 -14.78 -0.10
CA ASP A 72 32.57 -15.43 0.18
C ASP A 72 32.40 -16.88 0.64
N LYS A 73 31.32 -17.18 1.38
CA LYS A 73 31.02 -18.51 1.95
C LYS A 73 30.22 -19.43 1.03
N ALA A 74 29.48 -18.88 0.07
CA ALA A 74 28.60 -19.65 -0.81
C ALA A 74 29.39 -20.69 -1.62
N SER A 75 28.72 -21.80 -1.96
CA SER A 75 29.29 -22.81 -2.84
C SER A 75 29.56 -22.23 -4.24
N ALA A 76 30.43 -22.86 -5.03
CA ALA A 76 30.68 -22.41 -6.40
C ALA A 76 29.40 -22.39 -7.26
N ALA A 77 28.45 -23.29 -6.99
CA ALA A 77 27.17 -23.36 -7.70
C ALA A 77 26.20 -22.23 -7.28
N ASP A 78 26.26 -21.78 -6.03
CA ASP A 78 25.34 -20.77 -5.47
C ASP A 78 25.89 -19.34 -5.54
N LYS A 79 27.20 -19.17 -5.74
CA LYS A 79 27.85 -17.86 -5.88
C LYS A 79 27.21 -16.95 -6.95
N PRO A 80 26.79 -17.42 -8.13
CA PRO A 80 26.06 -16.59 -9.09
C PRO A 80 24.79 -15.96 -8.53
N PHE A 81 24.01 -16.70 -7.73
CA PHE A 81 22.80 -16.19 -7.10
C PHE A 81 23.13 -15.09 -6.09
N VAL A 82 24.07 -15.34 -5.17
CA VAL A 82 24.47 -14.32 -4.19
C VAL A 82 25.11 -13.11 -4.88
N ALA A 83 25.88 -13.32 -5.95
CA ALA A 83 26.47 -12.24 -6.76
C ALA A 83 25.39 -11.37 -7.41
N TYR A 84 24.31 -11.97 -7.92
CA TYR A 84 23.18 -11.23 -8.49
C TYR A 84 22.60 -10.25 -7.46
N HIS A 85 22.27 -10.74 -6.26
CA HIS A 85 21.69 -9.93 -5.19
C HIS A 85 22.69 -8.93 -4.61
N LEU A 86 23.97 -9.27 -4.56
CA LEU A 86 25.02 -8.32 -4.17
C LEU A 86 25.13 -7.17 -5.19
N LEU A 87 25.02 -7.46 -6.49
CA LEU A 87 25.06 -6.43 -7.54
C LEU A 87 23.82 -5.54 -7.56
N SER A 88 22.66 -6.01 -7.10
CA SER A 88 21.46 -5.16 -6.94
C SER A 88 21.66 -4.08 -5.86
N LEU A 89 22.50 -4.35 -4.84
CA LEU A 89 22.84 -3.41 -3.79
C LEU A 89 24.13 -2.62 -4.06
N ALA A 90 25.13 -3.26 -4.64
CA ALA A 90 26.47 -2.75 -4.90
C ALA A 90 26.87 -3.00 -6.37
N PRO A 91 26.35 -2.21 -7.32
CA PRO A 91 26.45 -2.53 -8.76
C PRO A 91 27.87 -2.53 -9.31
N ARG A 92 28.82 -1.93 -8.60
CA ARG A 92 30.25 -1.85 -8.99
C ARG A 92 31.12 -2.89 -8.29
N HIS A 93 30.53 -3.90 -7.64
CA HIS A 93 31.29 -4.92 -6.93
C HIS A 93 32.11 -5.79 -7.91
N LYS A 94 33.43 -5.58 -7.92
CA LYS A 94 34.36 -6.14 -8.92
C LYS A 94 34.30 -7.68 -9.00
N ALA A 95 34.44 -8.38 -7.88
CA ALA A 95 34.48 -9.84 -7.85
C ALA A 95 33.15 -10.48 -8.31
N ALA A 96 32.02 -9.86 -7.99
CA ALA A 96 30.71 -10.33 -8.42
C ALA A 96 30.53 -10.14 -9.94
N ARG A 97 30.97 -9.01 -10.50
CA ARG A 97 30.97 -8.79 -11.96
C ARG A 97 31.88 -9.77 -12.70
N GLU A 98 33.08 -10.01 -12.18
CA GLU A 98 34.03 -10.97 -12.77
C GLU A 98 33.45 -12.38 -12.84
N LEU A 99 32.59 -12.75 -11.90
CA LEU A 99 31.93 -14.06 -11.90
C LEU A 99 30.99 -14.23 -13.10
N PHE A 100 30.19 -13.21 -13.45
CA PHE A 100 29.36 -13.23 -14.66
C PHE A 100 30.21 -13.16 -15.94
N ALA A 101 31.26 -12.31 -15.95
CA ALA A 101 32.16 -12.19 -17.10
C ALA A 101 32.87 -13.52 -17.43
N LYS A 102 33.31 -14.27 -16.42
CA LYS A 102 33.91 -15.61 -16.61
C LYS A 102 32.93 -16.62 -17.21
N ALA A 103 31.64 -16.48 -16.93
CA ALA A 103 30.58 -17.29 -17.53
C ALA A 103 30.15 -16.78 -18.93
N SER A 104 30.82 -15.75 -19.47
CA SER A 104 30.43 -15.06 -20.71
C SER A 104 28.99 -14.53 -20.69
N GLN A 105 28.51 -14.15 -19.50
CA GLN A 105 27.20 -13.55 -19.30
C GLN A 105 27.34 -12.06 -18.96
N PRO A 106 26.46 -11.19 -19.46
CA PRO A 106 26.44 -9.81 -19.01
C PRO A 106 26.10 -9.76 -17.51
N ALA A 107 26.67 -8.80 -16.80
CA ALA A 107 26.27 -8.55 -15.42
C ALA A 107 24.79 -8.17 -15.38
N PRO A 108 24.02 -8.65 -14.38
CA PRO A 108 22.56 -8.43 -14.33
C PRO A 108 22.15 -6.97 -14.08
N PHE A 109 23.10 -6.12 -13.67
CA PHE A 109 22.89 -4.70 -13.43
C PHE A 109 23.99 -3.87 -14.09
N THR A 110 23.64 -2.66 -14.56
CA THR A 110 24.59 -1.63 -15.02
C THR A 110 25.43 -1.12 -13.85
N GLU A 111 26.47 -0.33 -14.12
CA GLU A 111 27.29 0.27 -13.04
C GLU A 111 26.54 1.33 -12.21
N THR A 112 25.40 1.82 -12.71
CA THR A 112 24.48 2.72 -11.99
C THR A 112 23.43 1.96 -11.19
N GLY A 113 23.35 0.63 -11.34
CA GLY A 113 22.38 -0.23 -10.63
C GLY A 113 21.06 -0.43 -11.37
N ALA A 114 20.94 0.03 -12.61
CA ALA A 114 19.78 -0.29 -13.44
C ALA A 114 19.82 -1.77 -13.85
N PRO A 115 18.71 -2.51 -13.79
CA PRO A 115 18.67 -3.89 -14.28
C PRO A 115 18.92 -3.94 -15.78
N VAL A 116 19.69 -4.92 -16.24
CA VAL A 116 19.93 -5.17 -17.66
C VAL A 116 18.75 -5.96 -18.23
N ALA A 117 18.22 -5.54 -19.39
CA ALA A 117 17.11 -6.23 -20.04
C ALA A 117 17.44 -7.71 -20.30
N GLY A 118 16.54 -8.60 -19.93
CA GLY A 118 16.72 -10.05 -20.06
C GLY A 118 17.67 -10.68 -19.02
N ALA A 119 18.16 -9.91 -18.04
CA ALA A 119 18.89 -10.49 -16.91
C ALA A 119 17.98 -11.44 -16.13
N VAL A 120 18.45 -12.67 -15.96
CA VAL A 120 17.75 -13.71 -15.18
C VAL A 120 18.46 -13.90 -13.85
N VAL A 121 17.70 -14.03 -12.77
CA VAL A 121 18.23 -14.37 -11.46
C VAL A 121 18.81 -15.79 -11.53
N PRO A 122 20.11 -16.01 -11.24
CA PRO A 122 20.70 -17.34 -11.26
C PRO A 122 20.05 -18.25 -10.22
N LEU A 123 20.04 -19.56 -10.47
CA LEU A 123 19.47 -20.52 -9.54
C LEU A 123 20.39 -20.76 -8.34
N CYS A 124 19.81 -20.98 -7.16
CA CYS A 124 20.51 -21.40 -5.95
C CYS A 124 19.94 -22.74 -5.46
N GLN A 125 20.80 -23.61 -4.96
CA GLN A 125 20.45 -24.93 -4.41
C GLN A 125 20.37 -24.91 -2.88
N ASP A 126 21.09 -24.00 -2.21
CA ASP A 126 21.08 -23.89 -0.76
C ASP A 126 19.88 -23.08 -0.25
N ALA A 127 18.89 -23.78 0.32
CA ALA A 127 17.70 -23.18 0.91
C ALA A 127 18.03 -22.16 2.03
N ALA A 128 19.12 -22.37 2.78
CA ALA A 128 19.53 -21.45 3.83
C ALA A 128 20.04 -20.12 3.24
N THR A 129 20.87 -20.18 2.20
CA THR A 129 21.31 -19.01 1.41
C THR A 129 20.11 -18.26 0.84
N ILE A 130 19.16 -18.96 0.23
CA ILE A 130 17.95 -18.35 -0.35
C ILE A 130 17.12 -17.62 0.72
N ALA A 131 16.80 -18.29 1.82
CA ALA A 131 16.04 -17.70 2.91
C ALA A 131 16.77 -16.49 3.53
N LYS A 132 18.10 -16.56 3.61
CA LYS A 132 18.91 -15.45 4.11
C LYS A 132 18.88 -14.26 3.15
N VAL A 133 19.03 -14.47 1.85
CA VAL A 133 18.93 -13.41 0.83
C VAL A 133 17.56 -12.74 0.85
N ASP A 134 16.48 -13.52 0.87
CA ASP A 134 15.10 -12.98 0.91
C ASP A 134 14.88 -12.07 2.12
N ALA A 135 15.35 -12.48 3.30
CA ALA A 135 15.27 -11.69 4.53
C ALA A 135 16.13 -10.41 4.50
N LEU A 136 17.18 -10.36 3.67
CA LEU A 136 18.02 -9.18 3.48
C LEU A 136 17.44 -8.19 2.48
N GLU A 137 16.76 -8.67 1.43
CA GLU A 137 16.06 -7.83 0.46
C GLU A 137 14.82 -7.18 1.06
N ASN A 138 14.06 -7.97 1.83
CA ASN A 138 12.79 -7.56 2.42
C ASN A 138 12.89 -7.62 3.95
N PRO A 139 13.02 -6.46 4.64
CA PRO A 139 13.04 -6.44 6.10
C PRO A 139 11.81 -7.17 6.67
N PRO A 140 11.98 -8.08 7.65
CA PRO A 140 10.86 -8.73 8.30
C PRO A 140 9.90 -7.70 8.93
N PHE A 141 8.58 -7.95 8.86
CA PHE A 141 7.59 -7.03 9.44
C PHE A 141 7.78 -6.80 10.94
N SER A 142 8.38 -7.77 11.66
CA SER A 142 8.74 -7.60 13.07
C SER A 142 9.84 -6.56 13.29
N GLU A 143 10.78 -6.39 12.34
CA GLU A 143 11.78 -5.32 12.40
C GLU A 143 11.18 -3.97 12.06
N VAL A 144 10.31 -3.91 11.04
CA VAL A 144 9.56 -2.70 10.69
C VAL A 144 8.71 -2.25 11.89
N ALA A 145 7.96 -3.17 12.52
CA ALA A 145 7.16 -2.89 13.69
C ALA A 145 7.97 -2.35 14.88
N LYS A 146 9.22 -2.81 15.05
CA LYS A 146 10.15 -2.24 16.04
C LYS A 146 10.61 -0.82 15.67
N ALA A 147 10.83 -0.55 14.38
CA ALA A 147 11.20 0.78 13.90
C ALA A 147 10.07 1.79 14.13
N VAL A 148 8.81 1.41 13.86
CA VAL A 148 7.64 2.30 13.92
C VAL A 148 6.81 2.19 15.20
N SER A 149 7.33 1.51 16.23
CA SER A 149 6.56 1.21 17.45
C SER A 149 6.11 2.48 18.20
N PRO A 150 4.81 2.58 18.57
CA PRO A 150 4.31 3.66 19.42
C PRO A 150 4.85 3.61 20.85
N LYS A 151 5.46 2.49 21.26
CA LYS A 151 6.02 2.31 22.61
C LYS A 151 7.47 2.82 22.76
N GLY A 152 8.03 3.43 21.71
CA GLY A 152 9.44 3.82 21.66
C GLY A 152 10.24 2.90 20.75
N GLY A 153 10.05 3.10 19.44
CA GLY A 153 10.77 2.36 18.42
C GLY A 153 12.25 2.74 18.28
N VAL A 154 12.95 2.03 17.39
CA VAL A 154 14.36 2.30 17.06
C VAL A 154 14.54 3.64 16.34
N VAL A 155 13.49 4.10 15.64
CA VAL A 155 13.49 5.38 14.93
C VAL A 155 13.03 6.49 15.88
N GLY A 156 13.92 7.46 16.12
CA GLY A 156 13.65 8.60 17.00
C GLY A 156 12.46 9.43 16.53
N GLY A 157 11.65 9.93 17.48
CA GLY A 157 10.50 10.79 17.20
C GLY A 157 9.19 10.05 16.91
N VAL A 158 9.23 8.77 16.52
CA VAL A 158 8.03 7.98 16.18
C VAL A 158 7.01 7.94 17.33
N LYS A 159 7.47 7.74 18.57
CA LYS A 159 6.56 7.76 19.74
C LYS A 159 5.86 9.11 19.88
N ILE A 160 6.59 10.22 19.72
CA ILE A 160 6.05 11.57 19.85
C ILE A 160 5.02 11.81 18.74
N TYR A 161 5.33 11.38 17.51
CA TYR A 161 4.39 11.42 16.39
C TYR A 161 3.09 10.68 16.71
N TRP A 162 3.16 9.44 17.20
CA TRP A 162 1.96 8.70 17.60
C TRP A 162 1.18 9.40 18.73
N ASP A 163 1.86 9.88 19.77
CA ASP A 163 1.20 10.60 20.87
C ASP A 163 0.45 11.85 20.36
N ASN A 164 1.04 12.60 19.43
CA ASN A 164 0.42 13.77 18.81
C ASN A 164 -0.73 13.38 17.88
N GLN A 165 -0.55 12.36 17.06
CA GLN A 165 -1.58 11.83 16.19
C GLN A 165 -2.81 11.40 16.98
N PHE A 166 -2.63 10.63 18.07
CA PHE A 166 -3.75 10.21 18.92
C PHE A 166 -4.49 11.39 19.54
N LYS A 167 -3.77 12.43 19.98
CA LYS A 167 -4.38 13.66 20.49
C LYS A 167 -5.17 14.40 19.40
N ALA A 168 -4.56 14.60 18.24
CA ALA A 168 -5.17 15.30 17.12
C ALA A 168 -6.43 14.57 16.59
N LEU A 169 -6.38 13.23 16.53
CA LEU A 169 -7.53 12.38 16.25
C LEU A 169 -8.64 12.58 17.29
N GLY A 170 -8.30 12.59 18.59
CA GLY A 170 -9.26 12.87 19.67
C GLY A 170 -9.92 14.25 19.54
N THR A 171 -9.14 15.27 19.18
CA THR A 171 -9.66 16.62 18.89
C THR A 171 -10.60 16.60 17.70
N LEU A 172 -10.22 15.98 16.58
CA LEU A 172 -11.08 15.88 15.40
C LEU A 172 -12.40 15.16 15.73
N ARG A 173 -12.35 14.02 16.43
CA ARG A 173 -13.55 13.27 16.84
C ARG A 173 -14.48 14.11 17.70
N THR A 174 -13.94 14.89 18.64
CA THR A 174 -14.73 15.79 19.50
C THR A 174 -15.38 16.90 18.69
N THR A 175 -14.64 17.51 17.77
CA THR A 175 -15.14 18.55 16.86
C THR A 175 -16.29 18.02 15.99
N LEU A 176 -16.08 16.86 15.36
CA LEU A 176 -17.09 16.20 14.53
C LEU A 176 -18.33 15.82 15.35
N GLY A 177 -18.15 15.21 16.53
CA GLY A 177 -19.25 14.89 17.44
C GLY A 177 -20.06 16.13 17.86
N GLY A 178 -19.41 17.28 18.01
CA GLY A 178 -20.06 18.56 18.27
C GLY A 178 -20.96 19.05 17.13
N TYR A 179 -20.63 18.74 15.87
CA TYR A 179 -21.52 18.98 14.73
C TYR A 179 -22.66 17.97 14.68
N ALA A 180 -22.40 16.68 14.94
CA ALA A 180 -23.43 15.66 14.97
C ALA A 180 -24.51 15.98 16.02
N ALA A 181 -24.12 16.41 17.23
CA ALA A 181 -25.04 16.84 18.28
C ALA A 181 -25.90 18.06 17.91
N LYS A 182 -25.57 18.78 16.83
CA LYS A 182 -26.34 19.90 16.27
C LYS A 182 -27.21 19.49 15.07
N GLY A 183 -27.53 18.21 14.93
CA GLY A 183 -28.40 17.69 13.88
C GLY A 183 -27.73 17.57 12.51
N GLN A 184 -26.40 17.36 12.49
CA GLN A 184 -25.60 17.24 11.25
C GLN A 184 -25.09 15.82 11.06
N GLU A 185 -25.81 14.82 11.58
CA GLU A 185 -25.38 13.42 11.63
C GLU A 185 -25.09 12.88 10.23
N THR A 186 -25.94 13.18 9.24
CA THR A 186 -25.77 12.70 7.86
C THR A 186 -24.52 13.25 7.17
N LEU A 187 -24.02 14.42 7.59
CA LEU A 187 -22.75 14.98 7.10
C LEU A 187 -21.55 14.44 7.89
N VAL A 188 -21.70 14.25 9.20
CA VAL A 188 -20.58 13.92 10.09
C VAL A 188 -20.23 12.43 10.10
N TYR A 189 -21.22 11.55 10.16
CA TYR A 189 -20.96 10.12 10.34
C TYR A 189 -20.24 9.44 9.16
N PRO A 190 -20.40 9.87 7.89
CA PRO A 190 -19.50 9.45 6.82
C PRO A 190 -18.04 9.78 7.11
N MET A 191 -17.74 10.98 7.65
CA MET A 191 -16.38 11.36 8.04
C MET A 191 -15.87 10.56 9.24
N LEU A 192 -16.73 10.37 10.25
CA LEU A 192 -16.36 9.53 11.41
C LEU A 192 -16.12 8.08 11.00
N ALA A 193 -16.87 7.53 10.05
CA ALA A 193 -16.65 6.19 9.53
C ALA A 193 -15.32 6.05 8.79
N TYR A 194 -14.88 7.09 8.08
CA TYR A 194 -13.58 7.12 7.42
C TYR A 194 -12.39 7.03 8.40
N TYR A 195 -12.45 7.76 9.51
CA TYR A 195 -11.38 7.77 10.52
C TYR A 195 -11.51 6.70 11.62
N TRP A 196 -12.73 6.30 11.97
CA TRP A 196 -13.05 5.35 13.05
C TRP A 196 -14.24 4.43 12.70
N PRO A 197 -14.10 3.53 11.71
CA PRO A 197 -15.21 2.68 11.27
C PRO A 197 -15.78 1.77 12.38
N ASP A 198 -14.96 1.42 13.36
CA ASP A 198 -15.33 0.55 14.49
C ASP A 198 -15.78 1.32 15.74
N ALA A 199 -15.85 2.66 15.71
CA ALA A 199 -16.33 3.43 16.85
C ALA A 199 -17.80 3.09 17.16
N LYS A 200 -18.12 2.95 18.46
CA LYS A 200 -19.46 2.53 18.92
C LYS A 200 -20.57 3.41 18.35
N GLU A 201 -20.37 4.73 18.34
CA GLU A 201 -21.34 5.69 17.80
C GLU A 201 -21.51 5.55 16.28
N VAL A 202 -20.44 5.26 15.54
CA VAL A 202 -20.49 5.04 14.08
C VAL A 202 -21.28 3.78 13.78
N VAL A 203 -20.94 2.67 14.45
CA VAL A 203 -21.64 1.40 14.30
C VAL A 203 -23.12 1.54 14.68
N ALA A 204 -23.44 2.27 15.76
CA ALA A 204 -24.81 2.51 16.19
C ALA A 204 -25.61 3.34 15.16
N PHE A 205 -25.02 4.40 14.61
CA PHE A 205 -25.65 5.25 13.60
C PHE A 205 -26.04 4.49 12.34
N TYR A 206 -25.11 3.70 11.77
CA TYR A 206 -25.39 2.93 10.57
C TYR A 206 -26.33 1.74 10.84
N ARG A 207 -26.19 1.07 12.00
CA ARG A 207 -27.15 0.04 12.42
C ARG A 207 -28.57 0.59 12.57
N GLY A 208 -28.73 1.78 13.14
CA GLY A 208 -30.02 2.46 13.28
C GLY A 208 -30.69 2.77 11.93
N GLN A 209 -29.91 2.84 10.85
CA GLN A 209 -30.41 3.00 9.48
C GLN A 209 -30.56 1.69 8.71
N ASN A 210 -30.32 0.55 9.37
CA ASN A 210 -30.25 -0.77 8.71
C ASN A 210 -29.22 -0.80 7.57
N LYS A 211 -28.09 -0.11 7.75
CA LYS A 211 -26.98 -0.03 6.79
C LYS A 211 -25.69 -0.58 7.40
N ALA A 212 -24.81 -1.10 6.55
CA ALA A 212 -23.44 -1.39 6.95
C ALA A 212 -22.64 -0.10 7.09
N VAL A 213 -21.63 -0.09 7.98
CA VAL A 213 -20.66 1.02 8.03
C VAL A 213 -19.89 1.02 6.70
N PRO A 214 -19.78 2.14 5.98
CA PRO A 214 -18.97 2.23 4.78
C PRO A 214 -17.52 1.87 5.10
N ARG A 215 -17.00 0.81 4.47
CA ARG A 215 -15.60 0.32 4.63
C ARG A 215 -14.86 0.28 3.30
N GLN A 216 -15.21 1.19 2.39
CA GLN A 216 -14.55 1.29 1.09
C GLN A 216 -13.08 1.69 1.25
N ARG A 217 -12.81 2.61 2.20
CA ARG A 217 -11.46 3.05 2.56
C ARG A 217 -11.36 3.33 4.06
N GLU A 218 -10.23 2.95 4.65
CA GLU A 218 -9.83 3.37 5.98
C GLU A 218 -8.80 4.50 5.87
N TRP A 219 -8.92 5.53 6.72
CA TRP A 219 -7.89 6.58 6.75
C TRP A 219 -6.56 6.00 7.20
N LEU A 220 -5.53 6.14 6.37
CA LEU A 220 -4.17 5.77 6.71
C LEU A 220 -3.36 6.99 7.12
N PRO A 221 -2.77 6.99 8.33
CA PRO A 221 -1.88 8.05 8.72
C PRO A 221 -0.66 8.12 7.78
N PRO A 222 -0.03 9.30 7.66
CA PRO A 222 1.15 9.50 6.80
C PRO A 222 2.25 8.44 7.01
N LEU A 223 2.45 7.98 8.25
CA LEU A 223 3.40 6.91 8.55
C LEU A 223 3.03 5.58 7.88
N ASP A 224 1.76 5.17 7.93
CA ASP A 224 1.31 3.92 7.31
C ASP A 224 1.34 4.02 5.78
N ARG A 225 0.99 5.19 5.21
CA ARG A 225 1.16 5.49 3.78
C ARG A 225 2.62 5.34 3.36
N TYR A 226 3.55 5.94 4.11
CA TYR A 226 4.98 5.77 3.84
C TYR A 226 5.41 4.30 3.86
N LEU A 227 4.89 3.49 4.78
CA LEU A 227 5.23 2.07 4.84
C LEU A 227 4.70 1.32 3.62
N LEU A 228 3.51 1.66 3.13
CA LEU A 228 2.96 1.12 1.88
C LEU A 228 3.82 1.49 0.67
N ASP A 229 4.12 2.78 0.49
CA ASP A 229 4.88 3.31 -0.63
C ASP A 229 6.28 2.70 -0.75
N HIS A 230 6.82 2.23 0.38
CA HIS A 230 8.15 1.64 0.49
C HIS A 230 8.15 0.13 0.66
N GLU A 231 7.02 -0.53 0.43
CA GLU A 231 6.86 -1.99 0.50
C GLU A 231 7.20 -2.58 1.87
N LEU A 232 7.04 -1.78 2.93
CA LEU A 232 7.29 -2.14 4.33
C LEU A 232 6.00 -2.54 5.07
N ALA A 233 4.83 -2.31 4.48
CA ALA A 233 3.54 -2.69 5.02
C ALA A 233 3.07 -4.05 4.47
N GLY A 234 2.26 -4.75 5.28
CA GLY A 234 1.70 -6.03 4.91
C GLY A 234 1.10 -6.79 6.09
N ILE A 235 0.73 -8.04 5.84
CA ILE A 235 0.18 -8.97 6.82
C ILE A 235 1.20 -10.09 7.02
N ASP A 236 1.59 -10.34 8.26
CA ASP A 236 2.24 -11.60 8.63
C ASP A 236 1.14 -12.62 8.95
N CYS A 237 0.82 -13.49 8.00
CA CYS A 237 -0.30 -14.41 8.09
C CYS A 237 -0.11 -15.49 9.17
N LEU A 238 1.11 -15.67 9.67
CA LEU A 238 1.45 -16.60 10.75
C LEU A 238 1.46 -15.92 12.12
N ASP A 239 1.39 -14.60 12.19
CA ASP A 239 1.29 -13.88 13.46
C ASP A 239 -0.17 -13.88 13.96
N LYS A 240 -0.36 -14.41 15.17
CA LYS A 240 -1.66 -14.55 15.85
C LYS A 240 -2.47 -13.25 15.97
N ARG A 241 -1.84 -12.08 15.81
CA ARG A 241 -2.51 -10.78 15.80
C ARG A 241 -3.32 -10.54 14.54
N PHE A 242 -2.96 -11.18 13.42
CA PHE A 242 -3.64 -11.05 12.14
C PHE A 242 -4.50 -12.29 11.87
N LYS A 243 -5.73 -12.26 12.36
CA LYS A 243 -6.69 -13.33 12.14
C LYS A 243 -7.20 -13.31 10.69
N PRO A 244 -7.36 -14.48 10.05
CA PRO A 244 -8.03 -14.55 8.76
C PRO A 244 -9.50 -14.11 8.90
N GLU A 245 -10.05 -13.54 7.82
CA GLU A 245 -11.48 -13.19 7.73
C GLU A 245 -12.34 -14.45 7.60
N ALA A 246 -11.84 -15.47 6.92
CA ALA A 246 -12.48 -16.78 6.79
C ALA A 246 -11.45 -17.93 6.82
N GLY A 247 -11.90 -19.10 7.26
CA GLY A 247 -11.07 -20.30 7.37
C GLY A 247 -10.39 -20.45 8.73
N ASN A 248 -9.46 -21.42 8.81
CA ASN A 248 -8.75 -21.74 10.05
C ASN A 248 -7.62 -20.76 10.31
N THR A 249 -7.48 -20.31 11.57
CA THR A 249 -6.31 -19.54 12.00
C THR A 249 -5.08 -20.44 12.03
N PRO A 250 -3.99 -20.10 11.29
CA PRO A 250 -2.78 -20.91 11.28
C PRO A 250 -2.23 -21.11 12.70
N GLN A 251 -1.93 -22.35 13.07
CA GLN A 251 -1.30 -22.67 14.35
C GLN A 251 0.20 -22.88 14.13
N VAL A 252 1.02 -21.99 14.70
CA VAL A 252 2.49 -22.07 14.59
C VAL A 252 3.06 -22.91 15.72
N ASN A 253 3.66 -24.06 15.40
CA ASN A 253 4.37 -24.94 16.32
C ASN A 253 5.84 -25.03 15.90
N GLY A 254 6.77 -24.61 16.78
CA GLY A 254 8.21 -24.66 16.48
C GLY A 254 8.63 -23.81 15.26
N GLY A 255 7.90 -22.73 14.97
CA GLY A 255 8.19 -21.84 13.83
C GLY A 255 7.61 -22.32 12.49
N THR A 256 6.84 -23.41 12.48
CA THR A 256 6.13 -23.90 11.29
C THR A 256 4.63 -23.92 11.56
N ALA A 257 3.83 -23.43 10.62
CA ALA A 257 2.38 -23.58 10.63
C ALA A 257 1.94 -24.65 9.63
N ILE A 258 0.91 -25.42 9.96
CA ILE A 258 0.24 -26.31 9.00
C ILE A 258 -1.07 -25.64 8.57
N LEU A 259 -1.26 -25.52 7.25
CA LEU A 259 -2.44 -24.92 6.63
C LEU A 259 -3.28 -26.03 5.97
N SER A 260 -4.57 -26.04 6.27
CA SER A 260 -5.54 -26.97 5.69
C SER A 260 -6.86 -26.28 5.39
N GLY A 261 -7.45 -26.63 4.24
CA GLY A 261 -8.61 -25.93 3.68
C GLY A 261 -8.25 -24.57 3.09
N THR A 262 -9.25 -23.70 2.95
CA THR A 262 -9.07 -22.33 2.46
C THR A 262 -9.01 -21.37 3.65
N THR A 263 -7.92 -20.59 3.72
CA THR A 263 -7.78 -19.47 4.67
C THR A 263 -7.65 -18.17 3.88
N LEU A 264 -8.45 -17.17 4.26
CA LEU A 264 -8.56 -15.89 3.55
C LEU A 264 -8.23 -14.72 4.48
N TRP A 265 -7.37 -13.82 4.03
CA TRP A 265 -7.06 -12.54 4.66
C TRP A 265 -7.59 -11.40 3.82
N ARG A 266 -8.16 -10.40 4.49
CA ARG A 266 -8.65 -9.19 3.86
C ARG A 266 -7.73 -8.02 4.13
N PHE A 267 -7.51 -7.22 3.10
CA PHE A 267 -6.71 -6.01 3.18
C PHE A 267 -7.53 -4.89 3.81
N PRO A 268 -6.91 -3.97 4.57
CA PRO A 268 -7.60 -2.83 5.15
C PRO A 268 -8.13 -1.87 4.08
N GLN A 269 -7.44 -1.77 2.94
CA GLN A 269 -7.83 -0.95 1.78
C GLN A 269 -7.81 -1.76 0.48
N ASN A 270 -8.33 -1.19 -0.61
CA ASN A 270 -8.13 -1.74 -1.94
C ASN A 270 -6.67 -1.49 -2.34
N LEU A 271 -5.99 -2.53 -2.80
CA LEU A 271 -4.60 -2.45 -3.23
C LEU A 271 -4.52 -2.53 -4.74
N ARG A 272 -3.69 -1.68 -5.32
CA ARG A 272 -3.31 -1.75 -6.73
C ARG A 272 -2.28 -2.85 -6.98
N ASN A 273 -1.35 -3.01 -6.04
CA ASN A 273 -0.23 -3.94 -6.14
C ASN A 273 -0.05 -4.69 -4.82
N CYS A 274 0.13 -6.01 -4.87
CA CYS A 274 0.44 -6.80 -3.69
C CYS A 274 1.14 -8.11 -4.07
N ARG A 275 1.69 -8.79 -3.07
CA ARG A 275 2.36 -10.07 -3.25
C ARG A 275 2.09 -11.00 -2.09
N ILE A 276 1.66 -12.22 -2.39
CA ILE A 276 1.74 -13.33 -1.43
C ILE A 276 3.16 -13.87 -1.51
N GLU A 277 3.84 -13.98 -0.39
CA GLU A 277 5.20 -14.54 -0.29
C GLU A 277 5.27 -15.52 0.88
N GLY A 278 5.95 -16.65 0.69
CA GLY A 278 6.14 -17.60 1.76
C GLY A 278 7.17 -18.67 1.44
N VAL A 279 7.55 -19.43 2.46
CA VAL A 279 8.46 -20.57 2.35
C VAL A 279 7.67 -21.79 2.79
N PHE A 280 7.50 -22.73 1.86
CA PHE A 280 6.54 -23.82 2.00
C PHE A 280 7.19 -25.19 1.82
N THR A 281 6.77 -26.17 2.62
CA THR A 281 6.98 -27.59 2.29
C THR A 281 5.71 -28.08 1.59
N ILE A 282 5.80 -28.24 0.27
CA ILE A 282 4.66 -28.58 -0.59
C ILE A 282 4.53 -30.11 -0.65
N ALA A 283 3.39 -30.64 -0.20
CA ALA A 283 3.05 -32.05 -0.37
C ALA A 283 2.64 -32.34 -1.83
N ALA A 284 2.43 -33.61 -2.19
CA ALA A 284 2.03 -33.99 -3.55
C ALA A 284 0.66 -33.41 -4.00
N ALA A 285 -0.19 -33.00 -3.05
CA ALA A 285 -1.48 -32.38 -3.34
C ALA A 285 -1.32 -30.96 -3.90
N GLU A 286 -2.23 -30.57 -4.80
CA GLU A 286 -2.30 -29.19 -5.33
C GLU A 286 -2.57 -28.19 -4.20
N GLN A 287 -1.76 -27.14 -4.17
CA GLN A 287 -1.91 -25.98 -3.28
C GLN A 287 -2.23 -24.77 -4.14
N ARG A 288 -3.08 -23.85 -3.69
CA ARG A 288 -3.47 -22.67 -4.45
C ARG A 288 -3.32 -21.39 -3.64
N PHE A 289 -2.67 -20.40 -4.23
CA PHE A 289 -2.51 -19.05 -3.70
C PHE A 289 -3.31 -18.11 -4.58
N THR A 290 -4.18 -17.29 -4.00
CA THR A 290 -5.10 -16.43 -4.77
C THR A 290 -5.06 -15.01 -4.25
N ILE A 291 -5.00 -14.04 -5.16
CA ILE A 291 -5.23 -12.62 -4.89
C ILE A 291 -6.49 -12.22 -5.66
N ALA A 292 -7.48 -11.64 -4.98
CA ALA A 292 -8.77 -11.31 -5.60
C ALA A 292 -9.33 -9.96 -5.14
N ASP A 293 -10.13 -9.35 -6.00
CA ASP A 293 -10.93 -8.15 -5.72
C ASP A 293 -12.16 -8.46 -4.86
N SER A 294 -13.01 -7.47 -4.61
CA SER A 294 -14.25 -7.63 -3.85
C SER A 294 -15.32 -8.49 -4.55
N GLY A 295 -15.24 -8.64 -5.87
CA GLY A 295 -16.11 -9.49 -6.68
C GLY A 295 -15.62 -10.93 -6.83
N GLY A 296 -14.48 -11.28 -6.21
CA GLY A 296 -13.86 -12.60 -6.32
C GLY A 296 -13.09 -12.82 -7.64
N ARG A 297 -12.91 -11.78 -8.45
CA ARG A 297 -12.08 -11.84 -9.66
C ARG A 297 -10.62 -11.70 -9.25
N GLY A 298 -9.74 -12.51 -9.83
CA GLY A 298 -8.32 -12.32 -9.63
C GLY A 298 -7.42 -13.42 -10.14
N VAL A 299 -6.22 -13.47 -9.57
CA VAL A 299 -5.12 -14.30 -10.02
C VAL A 299 -4.89 -15.43 -9.02
N SER A 300 -4.76 -16.64 -9.55
CA SER A 300 -4.42 -17.83 -8.79
C SER A 300 -3.12 -18.44 -9.28
N LEU A 301 -2.27 -18.84 -8.34
CA LEU A 301 -1.12 -19.69 -8.56
C LEU A 301 -1.40 -21.05 -7.92
N SER A 302 -1.63 -22.06 -8.75
CA SER A 302 -1.67 -23.46 -8.33
C SER A 302 -0.28 -24.07 -8.39
N VAL A 303 0.07 -24.86 -7.37
CA VAL A 303 1.35 -25.59 -7.28
C VAL A 303 1.10 -27.04 -6.92
N ALA A 304 1.56 -27.96 -7.77
CA ALA A 304 1.45 -29.40 -7.57
C ALA A 304 2.82 -30.05 -7.82
N GLY A 305 3.57 -30.31 -6.74
CA GLY A 305 4.95 -30.78 -6.83
C GLY A 305 5.85 -29.77 -7.56
N ARG A 306 6.25 -30.09 -8.80
CA ARG A 306 7.09 -29.23 -9.65
C ARG A 306 6.30 -28.40 -10.66
N HIS A 307 5.00 -28.66 -10.78
CA HIS A 307 4.14 -27.99 -11.72
C HIS A 307 3.56 -26.73 -11.09
N LEU A 308 3.70 -25.60 -11.78
CA LEU A 308 3.03 -24.35 -11.44
C LEU A 308 2.09 -23.97 -12.55
N HIS A 309 0.95 -23.42 -12.16
CA HIS A 309 -0.08 -22.95 -13.05
C HIS A 309 -0.60 -21.60 -12.56
N LEU A 310 -0.40 -20.56 -13.36
CA LEU A 310 -0.83 -19.19 -13.10
C LEU A 310 -2.04 -18.89 -13.96
N THR A 311 -3.18 -18.58 -13.32
CA THR A 311 -4.47 -18.39 -14.00
C THR A 311 -5.17 -17.12 -13.55
N GLU A 312 -5.90 -16.49 -14.45
CA GLU A 312 -6.95 -15.50 -14.19
C GLU A 312 -8.23 -15.97 -14.88
N GLY A 313 -9.39 -15.80 -14.25
CA GLY A 313 -10.69 -16.23 -14.79
C GLY A 313 -11.15 -15.57 -16.11
N GLY A 314 -10.31 -14.75 -16.76
CA GLY A 314 -10.67 -13.98 -17.97
C GLY A 314 -9.58 -13.80 -19.03
N GLY A 315 -8.37 -14.36 -18.89
CA GLY A 315 -7.37 -14.22 -19.96
C GLY A 315 -5.97 -14.81 -19.70
N LEU A 316 -5.49 -14.76 -18.45
CA LEU A 316 -4.19 -15.34 -18.11
C LEU A 316 -4.29 -16.85 -17.89
N ASP A 317 -3.47 -17.61 -18.62
CA ASP A 317 -3.29 -19.05 -18.45
C ASP A 317 -1.85 -19.42 -18.82
N ALA A 318 -1.00 -19.67 -17.82
CA ALA A 318 0.41 -19.96 -18.01
C ALA A 318 0.88 -21.09 -17.09
N SER A 319 1.56 -22.09 -17.64
CA SER A 319 2.07 -23.24 -16.88
C SER A 319 3.56 -23.44 -17.07
N ALA A 320 4.24 -23.90 -16.02
CA ALA A 320 5.66 -24.24 -16.07
C ALA A 320 5.93 -25.45 -15.17
N ASP A 321 6.79 -26.34 -15.66
CA ASP A 321 7.42 -27.36 -14.84
C ASP A 321 8.80 -26.84 -14.43
N ILE A 322 9.08 -26.85 -13.13
CA ILE A 322 10.41 -26.50 -12.63
C ILE A 322 11.25 -27.77 -12.57
N ASP A 323 12.50 -27.69 -13.05
CA ASP A 323 13.45 -28.81 -13.04
C ASP A 323 13.89 -29.28 -11.63
N ARG A 324 13.33 -28.70 -10.56
CA ARG A 324 13.66 -29.05 -9.17
C ARG A 324 12.41 -29.12 -8.30
N ASP A 325 12.55 -29.81 -7.18
CA ASP A 325 11.55 -29.78 -6.12
C ASP A 325 11.43 -28.35 -5.56
N ILE A 326 10.18 -27.87 -5.45
CA ILE A 326 9.85 -26.55 -4.91
C ILE A 326 9.80 -26.60 -3.38
N ALA A 327 9.82 -27.80 -2.79
CA ALA A 327 9.84 -27.98 -1.35
C ALA A 327 10.94 -27.15 -0.69
N ASN A 328 10.52 -26.29 0.24
CA ASN A 328 11.35 -25.39 1.05
C ASN A 328 11.98 -24.22 0.29
N LEU A 329 11.52 -23.91 -0.92
CA LEU A 329 11.89 -22.68 -1.63
C LEU A 329 10.90 -21.55 -1.33
N PRO A 330 11.34 -20.28 -1.29
CA PRO A 330 10.42 -19.16 -1.27
C PRO A 330 9.59 -19.16 -2.56
N LEU A 331 8.28 -19.10 -2.39
CA LEU A 331 7.31 -18.98 -3.47
C LEU A 331 6.62 -17.63 -3.33
N GLN A 332 6.43 -16.95 -4.46
CA GLN A 332 5.75 -15.67 -4.50
C GLN A 332 4.74 -15.64 -5.63
N LEU A 333 3.55 -15.11 -5.34
CA LEU A 333 2.58 -14.65 -6.33
C LEU A 333 2.48 -13.13 -6.21
N GLU A 334 2.97 -12.43 -7.22
CA GLU A 334 3.02 -10.96 -7.27
C GLU A 334 2.06 -10.44 -8.34
N VAL A 335 1.28 -9.40 -8.00
CA VAL A 335 0.47 -8.64 -8.94
C VAL A 335 0.86 -7.16 -8.87
N ARG A 336 1.14 -6.57 -10.04
CA ARG A 336 1.43 -5.14 -10.20
C ARG A 336 0.64 -4.58 -11.39
N GLY A 337 -0.41 -3.82 -11.11
CA GLY A 337 -1.36 -3.37 -12.11
C GLY A 337 -1.93 -4.56 -12.90
N LYS A 338 -1.69 -4.59 -14.22
CA LYS A 338 -2.09 -5.69 -15.10
C LYS A 338 -1.09 -6.84 -15.19
N GLN A 339 0.05 -6.79 -14.51
CA GLN A 339 1.07 -7.83 -14.60
C GLN A 339 0.96 -8.78 -13.40
N ALA A 340 0.93 -10.08 -13.67
CA ALA A 340 1.02 -11.13 -12.67
C ALA A 340 2.30 -11.94 -12.88
N VAL A 341 3.00 -12.27 -11.80
CA VAL A 341 4.26 -13.00 -11.83
C VAL A 341 4.28 -14.03 -10.71
N ALA A 342 4.58 -15.28 -11.06
CA ALA A 342 4.96 -16.30 -10.08
C ALA A 342 6.49 -16.36 -9.99
N ARG A 343 7.02 -16.32 -8.77
CA ARG A 343 8.46 -16.45 -8.52
C ARG A 343 8.77 -17.63 -7.62
N VAL A 344 9.87 -18.32 -7.92
CA VAL A 344 10.44 -19.37 -7.07
C VAL A 344 11.88 -18.99 -6.75
N ALA A 345 12.20 -18.90 -5.46
CA ALA A 345 13.48 -18.41 -4.95
C ALA A 345 13.86 -17.03 -5.54
N GLY A 346 12.87 -16.14 -5.70
CA GLY A 346 13.05 -14.80 -6.29
C GLY A 346 13.11 -14.76 -7.82
N VAL A 347 13.27 -15.90 -8.49
CA VAL A 347 13.30 -16.01 -9.96
C VAL A 347 11.89 -16.04 -10.52
N ALA A 348 11.56 -15.16 -11.47
CA ALA A 348 10.29 -15.23 -12.19
C ALA A 348 10.24 -16.49 -13.06
N VAL A 349 9.29 -17.38 -12.79
CA VAL A 349 9.10 -18.64 -13.51
C VAL A 349 7.87 -18.63 -14.41
N LEU A 350 6.86 -17.83 -14.03
CA LEU A 350 5.67 -17.57 -14.83
C LEU A 350 5.38 -16.08 -14.77
N SER A 351 4.89 -15.54 -15.88
CA SER A 351 4.37 -14.19 -15.94
C SER A 351 3.29 -14.10 -16.99
N GLY A 352 2.35 -13.18 -16.81
CA GLY A 352 1.48 -12.76 -17.90
C GLY A 352 0.67 -11.53 -17.54
N GLU A 353 -0.07 -11.08 -18.54
CA GLU A 353 -0.89 -9.88 -18.46
C GLU A 353 -2.35 -10.24 -18.19
N LEU A 354 -2.97 -9.49 -17.30
CA LEU A 354 -4.37 -9.61 -16.89
C LEU A 354 -5.27 -8.88 -17.89
N GLY A 355 -6.50 -9.36 -18.04
CA GLY A 355 -7.49 -8.72 -18.92
C GLY A 355 -7.83 -7.29 -18.49
N SER A 356 -7.75 -7.01 -17.19
CA SER A 356 -7.96 -5.69 -16.61
C SER A 356 -7.09 -5.48 -15.38
N GLU A 357 -6.97 -4.21 -14.96
CA GLU A 357 -6.45 -3.91 -13.64
C GLU A 357 -7.56 -4.13 -12.59
N HIS A 358 -7.19 -4.53 -11.37
CA HIS A 358 -8.16 -4.86 -10.33
C HIS A 358 -7.84 -4.14 -9.01
N ALA A 359 -8.90 -3.84 -8.25
CA ALA A 359 -8.81 -3.34 -6.89
C ALA A 359 -8.71 -4.51 -5.91
N TRP A 360 -7.49 -5.02 -5.70
CA TRP A 360 -7.25 -6.22 -4.88
C TRP A 360 -7.70 -5.98 -3.44
N ARG A 361 -8.46 -6.94 -2.89
CA ARG A 361 -9.07 -6.81 -1.56
C ARG A 361 -8.74 -7.99 -0.64
N THR A 362 -8.43 -9.14 -1.21
CA THR A 362 -8.22 -10.37 -0.45
C THR A 362 -7.01 -11.14 -0.96
N ALA A 363 -6.39 -11.89 -0.05
CA ALA A 363 -5.43 -12.94 -0.34
C ALA A 363 -5.92 -14.24 0.31
N ALA A 364 -5.86 -15.35 -0.40
CA ALA A 364 -6.27 -16.65 0.10
C ALA A 364 -5.22 -17.72 -0.19
N VAL A 365 -5.11 -18.68 0.72
CA VAL A 365 -4.35 -19.91 0.54
C VAL A 365 -5.31 -21.08 0.70
N THR A 366 -5.44 -21.89 -0.34
CA THR A 366 -6.16 -23.17 -0.29
C THR A 366 -5.13 -24.29 -0.28
N ALA A 367 -5.11 -25.04 0.81
CA ALA A 367 -4.06 -26.00 1.06
C ALA A 367 -4.56 -27.34 1.61
N SER A 368 -3.78 -28.39 1.37
CA SER A 368 -3.92 -29.70 1.98
C SER A 368 -2.63 -30.04 2.73
N ASP A 369 -2.61 -29.74 4.03
CA ASP A 369 -1.47 -29.93 4.95
C ASP A 369 -0.18 -29.22 4.51
N LEU A 370 -0.31 -28.01 3.96
CA LEU A 370 0.82 -27.18 3.57
C LEU A 370 1.56 -26.68 4.81
N ALA A 371 2.82 -27.08 4.97
CA ALA A 371 3.67 -26.52 6.00
C ALA A 371 4.27 -25.19 5.54
N ALA A 372 4.11 -24.14 6.33
CA ALA A 372 4.64 -22.81 6.06
C ALA A 372 5.51 -22.33 7.22
N THR A 373 6.76 -21.96 6.94
CA THR A 373 7.64 -21.29 7.92
C THR A 373 7.58 -19.77 7.78
N VAL A 374 7.20 -19.30 6.59
CA VAL A 374 6.88 -17.91 6.29
C VAL A 374 5.60 -17.91 5.45
N LEU A 375 4.65 -17.06 5.81
CA LEU A 375 3.53 -16.69 4.93
C LEU A 375 3.18 -15.24 5.20
N ARG A 376 3.29 -14.42 4.19
CA ARG A 376 3.06 -12.98 4.26
C ARG A 376 2.30 -12.50 3.04
N VAL A 377 1.55 -11.43 3.23
CA VAL A 377 1.08 -10.58 2.14
C VAL A 377 1.79 -9.26 2.25
N ARG A 378 2.57 -8.90 1.24
CA ARG A 378 3.24 -7.61 1.14
C ARG A 378 2.42 -6.67 0.27
N TYR A 379 2.26 -5.45 0.75
CA TYR A 379 1.65 -4.38 -0.03
C TYR A 379 2.76 -3.70 -0.82
N LEU A 380 2.56 -3.57 -2.13
CA LEU A 380 3.60 -3.08 -3.01
C LEU A 380 3.28 -1.65 -3.44
N GLY A 381 4.30 -0.79 -3.42
CA GLY A 381 4.20 0.55 -3.95
C GLY A 381 4.08 0.53 -5.47
N GLU A 382 3.75 1.67 -6.06
CA GLU A 382 3.91 1.84 -7.50
C GLU A 382 5.38 1.66 -7.89
N VAL A 383 5.64 0.89 -8.95
CA VAL A 383 6.95 0.93 -9.59
C VAL A 383 7.03 2.29 -10.29
N PRO A 384 8.00 3.15 -9.95
CA PRO A 384 8.16 4.40 -10.69
C PRO A 384 8.43 4.06 -12.15
N GLU A 385 7.56 4.49 -13.05
CA GLU A 385 7.82 4.42 -14.49
C GLU A 385 9.10 5.22 -14.75
N GLY A 386 10.17 4.54 -15.19
CA GLY A 386 11.46 5.17 -15.50
C GLY A 386 12.22 5.69 -14.28
N ARG A 387 12.78 4.80 -13.43
CA ARG A 387 13.84 5.17 -12.47
C ARG A 387 15.13 5.58 -13.19
N ASP A 388 15.12 6.74 -13.83
CA ASP A 388 16.26 7.64 -13.89
C ASP A 388 16.07 8.68 -12.77
N ASP A 389 16.86 8.49 -11.72
CA ASP A 389 17.25 9.48 -10.72
C ASP A 389 16.18 10.22 -9.88
N LEU A 390 16.32 9.99 -8.57
CA LEU A 390 15.83 10.81 -7.47
C LEU A 390 16.43 12.22 -7.51
N VAL A 391 15.99 13.05 -8.46
CA VAL A 391 16.00 14.51 -8.34
C VAL A 391 14.71 15.01 -8.95
N ALA A 392 13.64 15.02 -8.15
CA ALA A 392 12.47 15.83 -8.47
C ALA A 392 12.91 17.29 -8.51
N ALA A 393 13.20 17.81 -9.70
CA ALA A 393 13.34 19.23 -9.93
C ALA A 393 12.08 19.91 -9.36
N LYS A 394 12.28 20.89 -8.49
CA LYS A 394 11.18 21.77 -8.04
C LYS A 394 10.40 22.20 -9.29
N PRO A 395 9.07 22.01 -9.35
CA PRO A 395 8.31 22.51 -10.48
C PRO A 395 8.54 24.02 -10.53
N VAL A 396 9.17 24.48 -11.61
CA VAL A 396 9.17 25.89 -11.99
C VAL A 396 7.70 26.21 -12.21
N LYS A 397 7.15 27.11 -11.40
CA LYS A 397 5.75 27.53 -11.50
C LYS A 397 5.52 27.98 -12.95
N PRO A 398 4.74 27.24 -13.76
CA PRO A 398 4.45 27.68 -15.12
C PRO A 398 3.74 29.04 -15.03
N PRO A 399 3.81 29.88 -16.07
CA PRO A 399 2.90 31.01 -16.17
C PRO A 399 1.46 30.50 -15.95
N THR A 400 0.68 31.22 -15.15
CA THR A 400 -0.68 30.81 -14.79
C THR A 400 -1.53 30.85 -16.05
N ASP A 401 -1.72 29.70 -16.68
CA ASP A 401 -2.52 29.60 -17.88
C ASP A 401 -3.96 30.08 -17.61
N PRO A 402 -4.64 30.72 -18.58
CA PRO A 402 -6.00 31.24 -18.39
C PRO A 402 -7.01 30.19 -17.93
N TRP A 403 -6.81 28.92 -18.28
CA TRP A 403 -7.70 27.83 -17.88
C TRP A 403 -7.67 27.56 -16.37
N VAL A 404 -6.56 27.87 -15.67
CA VAL A 404 -6.42 27.63 -14.22
C VAL A 404 -7.44 28.44 -13.42
N ALA A 405 -7.60 29.72 -13.76
CA ALA A 405 -8.56 30.60 -13.09
C ALA A 405 -10.02 30.14 -13.31
N GLU A 406 -10.34 29.64 -14.51
CA GLU A 406 -11.65 29.08 -14.79
C GLU A 406 -11.87 27.76 -14.03
N ARG A 407 -10.88 26.86 -13.98
CA ARG A 407 -10.96 25.63 -13.17
C ARG A 407 -11.16 25.95 -11.70
N ASP A 408 -10.43 26.91 -11.15
CA ASP A 408 -10.57 27.32 -9.75
C ASP A 408 -11.97 27.88 -9.47
N LYS A 409 -12.51 28.71 -10.37
CA LYS A 409 -13.89 29.20 -10.26
C LYS A 409 -14.92 28.07 -10.27
N GLN A 410 -14.72 27.05 -11.09
CA GLN A 410 -15.62 25.89 -11.13
C GLN A 410 -15.49 24.99 -9.89
N LEU A 411 -14.26 24.82 -9.38
CA LEU A 411 -13.99 24.11 -8.13
C LEU A 411 -14.57 24.83 -6.91
N ASP A 412 -14.68 26.15 -6.94
CA ASP A 412 -15.29 26.96 -5.88
C ASP A 412 -16.81 27.09 -6.03
N LYS A 413 -17.42 26.51 -7.06
CA LYS A 413 -18.87 26.54 -7.24
C LYS A 413 -19.55 25.70 -6.15
N PRO A 414 -20.59 26.23 -5.47
CA PRO A 414 -21.35 25.46 -4.50
C PRO A 414 -22.19 24.39 -5.18
N VAL A 415 -22.20 23.20 -4.59
CA VAL A 415 -22.98 22.04 -5.02
C VAL A 415 -23.74 21.44 -3.83
N THR A 416 -24.92 20.90 -4.10
CA THR A 416 -25.73 20.16 -3.13
C THR A 416 -26.09 18.81 -3.73
N PHE A 417 -25.81 17.74 -3.01
CA PHE A 417 -25.95 16.37 -3.49
C PHE A 417 -26.14 15.38 -2.33
N ARG A 418 -26.65 14.19 -2.66
CA ARG A 418 -26.74 13.05 -1.75
C ARG A 418 -26.52 11.77 -2.55
N PHE A 419 -25.51 11.01 -2.16
CA PHE A 419 -25.17 9.72 -2.73
C PHE A 419 -25.39 8.63 -1.70
N GLU A 420 -26.06 7.56 -2.11
CA GLU A 420 -26.29 6.37 -1.29
C GLU A 420 -26.00 5.15 -2.15
N ASP A 421 -24.95 4.43 -1.79
CA ASP A 421 -24.49 3.23 -2.52
C ASP A 421 -24.35 3.48 -4.04
N THR A 422 -23.97 4.69 -4.41
CA THR A 422 -23.92 5.15 -5.81
C THR A 422 -22.53 4.88 -6.37
N SER A 423 -22.43 4.41 -7.61
CA SER A 423 -21.11 4.14 -8.21
C SER A 423 -20.29 5.43 -8.31
N VAL A 424 -18.96 5.31 -8.19
CA VAL A 424 -18.01 6.42 -8.35
C VAL A 424 -18.17 7.10 -9.71
N GLU A 425 -18.45 6.34 -10.78
CA GLU A 425 -18.71 6.88 -12.11
C GLU A 425 -19.94 7.79 -12.15
N GLU A 426 -21.07 7.34 -11.60
CA GLU A 426 -22.30 8.13 -11.52
C GLU A 426 -22.12 9.37 -10.65
N VAL A 427 -21.38 9.25 -9.55
CA VAL A 427 -21.02 10.37 -8.68
C VAL A 427 -20.20 11.42 -9.44
N ALA A 428 -19.17 11.00 -10.17
CA ALA A 428 -18.35 11.89 -10.99
C ALA A 428 -19.21 12.60 -12.06
N ALA A 429 -20.10 11.87 -12.74
CA ALA A 429 -21.00 12.44 -13.73
C ALA A 429 -21.97 13.48 -13.12
N LEU A 430 -22.52 13.23 -11.93
CA LEU A 430 -23.40 14.18 -11.26
C LEU A 430 -22.63 15.42 -10.81
N LEU A 431 -21.45 15.25 -10.20
CA LEU A 431 -20.60 16.36 -9.78
C LEU A 431 -20.14 17.20 -10.97
N ALA A 432 -19.87 16.58 -12.13
CA ALA A 432 -19.55 17.29 -13.36
C ALA A 432 -20.69 18.22 -13.79
N LYS A 433 -21.93 17.70 -13.78
CA LYS A 433 -23.13 18.46 -14.11
C LYS A 433 -23.38 19.61 -13.13
N LEU A 434 -23.26 19.36 -11.83
CA LEU A 434 -23.46 20.38 -10.79
C LEU A 434 -22.36 21.45 -10.83
N GLY A 435 -21.11 21.02 -10.97
CA GLY A 435 -19.91 21.87 -11.02
C GLY A 435 -19.79 22.68 -12.32
N GLY A 436 -20.32 22.18 -13.43
CA GLY A 436 -20.10 22.77 -14.76
C GLY A 436 -18.70 22.48 -15.33
N ALA A 437 -18.01 21.49 -14.76
CA ALA A 437 -16.69 21.01 -15.17
C ALA A 437 -16.81 19.59 -15.71
N PRO A 438 -16.28 19.26 -16.90
CA PRO A 438 -16.12 17.87 -17.28
C PRO A 438 -15.27 17.14 -16.24
N ILE A 439 -15.73 15.97 -15.79
CA ILE A 439 -14.97 15.09 -14.90
C ILE A 439 -14.74 13.78 -15.64
N THR A 440 -13.48 13.39 -15.79
CA THR A 440 -13.04 12.19 -16.51
C THR A 440 -12.20 11.31 -15.60
N PHE A 441 -11.97 10.05 -15.99
CA PHE A 441 -11.10 9.12 -15.26
C PHE A 441 -9.82 8.90 -16.06
N ASP A 442 -8.69 8.77 -15.37
CA ASP A 442 -7.51 8.16 -15.98
C ASP A 442 -7.69 6.64 -16.11
N ASP A 443 -6.88 6.01 -16.99
CA ASP A 443 -6.96 4.57 -17.24
C ASP A 443 -6.69 3.75 -15.96
N LYS A 444 -5.90 4.30 -15.03
CA LYS A 444 -5.52 3.65 -13.78
C LYS A 444 -6.69 3.63 -12.79
N ALA A 445 -7.58 4.63 -12.79
CA ALA A 445 -8.74 4.71 -11.91
C ALA A 445 -9.95 3.93 -12.41
N ASP A 446 -9.90 3.35 -13.62
CA ASP A 446 -11.00 2.55 -14.19
C ASP A 446 -11.54 1.47 -13.22
N PRO A 447 -10.70 0.70 -12.48
CA PRO A 447 -11.17 -0.31 -11.53
C PRO A 447 -11.98 0.26 -10.35
N LEU A 448 -11.87 1.57 -10.10
CA LEU A 448 -12.58 2.25 -9.02
C LEU A 448 -13.97 2.75 -9.43
N LYS A 449 -14.29 2.82 -10.72
CA LYS A 449 -15.56 3.37 -11.24
C LYS A 449 -16.79 2.68 -10.67
N SER A 450 -16.74 1.37 -10.51
CA SER A 450 -17.84 0.56 -10.00
C SER A 450 -17.91 0.50 -8.49
N LEU A 451 -16.97 1.12 -7.76
CA LEU A 451 -17.03 1.15 -6.30
C LEU A 451 -18.24 1.97 -5.88
N PRO A 452 -19.15 1.42 -5.05
CA PRO A 452 -20.21 2.23 -4.48
C PRO A 452 -19.62 3.25 -3.52
N VAL A 453 -20.28 4.38 -3.30
CA VAL A 453 -19.94 5.38 -2.27
C VAL A 453 -21.21 5.96 -1.63
N THR A 454 -21.09 6.40 -0.38
CA THR A 454 -22.20 7.02 0.38
C THR A 454 -21.71 8.27 1.08
N PHE A 455 -22.17 9.45 0.64
CA PHE A 455 -21.91 10.74 1.28
C PHE A 455 -22.85 11.82 0.73
N SER A 456 -23.00 12.92 1.45
CA SER A 456 -23.85 14.04 1.05
C SER A 456 -23.18 15.36 1.36
N GLY A 457 -23.55 16.41 0.62
CA GLY A 457 -23.10 17.77 0.89
C GLY A 457 -24.22 18.76 0.59
N THR A 458 -24.32 19.80 1.42
CA THR A 458 -25.22 20.93 1.21
C THR A 458 -24.38 22.19 1.12
N ASP A 459 -24.54 22.94 0.03
CA ASP A 459 -23.82 24.19 -0.25
C ASP A 459 -22.31 24.02 -0.03
N MET A 460 -21.78 22.91 -0.56
CA MET A 460 -20.38 22.53 -0.44
C MET A 460 -19.67 22.92 -1.74
N LYS A 461 -18.50 23.55 -1.67
CA LYS A 461 -17.68 23.77 -2.88
C LYS A 461 -17.41 22.44 -3.59
N LEU A 462 -17.44 22.44 -4.92
CA LEU A 462 -17.10 21.26 -5.73
C LEU A 462 -15.75 20.65 -5.33
N ARG A 463 -14.76 21.49 -5.01
CA ARG A 463 -13.46 21.07 -4.50
C ARG A 463 -13.58 20.18 -3.26
N ALA A 464 -14.35 20.62 -2.27
CA ALA A 464 -14.59 19.86 -1.06
C ALA A 464 -15.37 18.57 -1.38
N ALA A 465 -16.33 18.60 -2.30
CA ALA A 465 -17.04 17.39 -2.74
C ALA A 465 -16.09 16.35 -3.36
N LEU A 466 -15.09 16.79 -4.12
CA LEU A 466 -14.05 15.93 -4.70
C LEU A 466 -13.04 15.44 -3.66
N ASP A 467 -12.65 16.30 -2.70
CA ASP A 467 -11.83 15.89 -1.55
C ASP A 467 -12.56 14.79 -0.74
N TRP A 468 -13.88 14.92 -0.57
CA TRP A 468 -14.76 13.91 0.05
C TRP A 468 -14.82 12.62 -0.76
N LEU A 469 -15.05 12.70 -2.07
CA LEU A 469 -15.02 11.54 -2.95
C LEU A 469 -13.70 10.78 -2.80
N GLY A 470 -12.57 11.50 -2.75
CA GLY A 470 -11.27 10.89 -2.57
C GLY A 470 -11.08 10.18 -1.23
N ARG A 471 -11.70 10.67 -0.14
CA ARG A 471 -11.69 9.99 1.17
C ARG A 471 -12.50 8.70 1.16
N VAL A 472 -13.52 8.56 0.31
CA VAL A 472 -14.37 7.35 0.29
C VAL A 472 -14.04 6.35 -0.82
N SER A 473 -13.30 6.74 -1.87
CA SER A 473 -13.12 5.93 -3.08
C SER A 473 -11.68 5.68 -3.56
N ASP A 474 -10.67 6.09 -2.80
CA ASP A 474 -9.26 6.04 -3.22
C ASP A 474 -8.93 6.85 -4.49
N ILE A 475 -9.76 7.84 -4.83
CA ILE A 475 -9.51 8.74 -5.95
C ILE A 475 -8.83 10.04 -5.49
N SER A 476 -7.99 10.62 -6.34
CA SER A 476 -7.57 12.02 -6.29
C SER A 476 -7.98 12.75 -7.56
N TYR A 477 -8.08 14.07 -7.54
CA TYR A 477 -8.38 14.84 -8.74
C TYR A 477 -7.21 15.75 -9.13
N VAL A 478 -7.03 15.93 -10.43
CA VAL A 478 -6.08 16.86 -11.04
C VAL A 478 -6.86 17.77 -11.98
N PRO A 479 -6.88 19.09 -11.75
CA PRO A 479 -7.44 20.03 -12.72
C PRO A 479 -6.59 20.07 -14.00
N THR A 480 -7.21 20.02 -15.16
CA THR A 480 -6.57 20.11 -16.48
C THR A 480 -7.23 21.20 -17.34
N ALA A 481 -6.71 21.44 -18.54
CA ALA A 481 -7.33 22.38 -19.47
C ALA A 481 -8.72 21.89 -19.93
N GLU A 482 -8.91 20.58 -20.05
CA GLU A 482 -10.12 19.92 -20.53
C GLU A 482 -11.17 19.73 -19.43
N GLY A 483 -10.78 19.82 -18.16
CA GLY A 483 -11.70 19.65 -17.03
C GLY A 483 -11.00 19.22 -15.76
N ILE A 484 -11.51 18.14 -15.15
CA ILE A 484 -10.98 17.53 -13.94
C ILE A 484 -10.76 16.06 -14.23
N THR A 485 -9.55 15.57 -14.03
CA THR A 485 -9.22 14.14 -14.19
C THR A 485 -9.15 13.49 -12.81
N LEU A 486 -9.93 12.44 -12.62
CA LEU A 486 -9.90 11.55 -11.47
C LEU A 486 -8.82 10.50 -11.70
N THR A 487 -8.00 10.30 -10.69
CA THR A 487 -6.80 9.45 -10.71
C THR A 487 -6.84 8.51 -9.52
N TRP A 488 -6.29 7.30 -9.65
CA TRP A 488 -6.12 6.43 -8.47
C TRP A 488 -5.09 7.09 -7.55
N LYS A 489 -5.52 7.44 -6.34
CA LYS A 489 -4.65 8.03 -5.33
C LYS A 489 -3.55 7.04 -4.96
N LYS A 490 -2.32 7.52 -5.04
CA LYS A 490 -1.11 6.78 -4.66
C LYS A 490 -1.13 6.34 -3.21
#